data_AF-A0A6B0SZG7-F1
#
_entry.id   AF-A0A6B0SZG7-F1
#
_cell.length_a   1.000
_cell.length_b   1.000
_cell.length_c   1.000
_cell.angle_alpha   90.00
_cell.angle_beta   90.00
_cell.angle_gamma   90.00
#
_symmetry.space_group_name_H-M   'P 1'
#
loop_
_entity.id
_entity.type
_entity.pdbx_description
1 polymer ?
#
loop_
_entity_poly.entity_id
_entity_poly.type
_entity_poly.pdbx_seq_one_letter_code
_entity_poly.pdbx_strand_id
1 'polypeptide(L)'
;MPHRRLRKIGTDSVGIVLERSDFLERDEVLDENGDVPDGTTAFTERLGERTYLVRIPENGHVPELHECAPIRRVAGQILLENDATAGAVPRAD
;
A
#
# COMPACT_ATOMS: atom_id res chain seq x y z
N MET A 1 -4.22 -14.96 2.72
CA MET A 1 -3.71 -13.57 2.62
C MET A 1 -2.60 -13.45 3.66
N PRO A 2 -1.43 -12.85 3.35
CA PRO A 2 -0.40 -12.67 4.38
C PRO A 2 -0.98 -11.81 5.49
N HIS A 3 -0.97 -12.32 6.72
CA HIS A 3 -1.48 -11.58 7.86
C HIS A 3 -0.39 -10.59 8.27
N ARG A 4 -0.79 -9.36 8.64
CA ARG A 4 0.15 -8.36 9.17
C ARG A 4 -0.12 -8.25 10.66
N ARG A 5 0.91 -8.36 11.50
CA ARG A 5 0.75 -8.29 12.96
C ARG A 5 1.14 -6.91 13.46
N LEU A 6 0.19 -6.19 14.07
CA LEU A 6 0.52 -4.96 14.79
C LEU A 6 1.21 -5.32 16.11
N ARG A 7 2.31 -4.65 16.41
CA ARG A 7 3.05 -4.78 17.67
C ARG A 7 3.27 -3.40 18.28
N LYS A 8 2.99 -3.24 19.56
CA LYS A 8 3.39 -2.05 20.31
C LYS A 8 4.90 -2.12 20.59
N ILE A 9 5.65 -1.09 20.18
CA ILE A 9 7.12 -1.06 20.32
C ILE A 9 7.53 -0.11 21.47
N GLY A 10 6.75 0.94 21.72
CA GLY A 10 6.95 1.86 22.84
C GLY A 10 5.62 2.42 23.33
N THR A 11 5.67 3.43 24.20
CA THR A 11 4.46 4.09 24.73
C THR A 11 3.65 4.71 23.60
N ASP A 12 4.34 5.33 22.63
CA ASP A 12 3.76 6.15 21.57
C ASP A 12 3.99 5.59 20.15
N SER A 13 4.54 4.38 20.03
CA SER A 13 4.88 3.78 18.73
C SER A 13 4.29 2.38 18.54
N VAL A 14 3.78 2.14 17.33
CA VAL A 14 3.26 0.85 16.86
C VAL A 14 4.04 0.46 15.61
N GLY A 15 4.52 -0.77 15.57
CA GLY A 15 5.11 -1.39 14.39
C GLY A 15 4.12 -2.31 13.68
N ILE A 16 4.28 -2.42 12.37
CA ILE A 16 3.59 -3.40 11.53
C ILE A 16 4.60 -4.47 11.16
N VAL A 17 4.35 -5.71 11.55
CA VAL A 17 5.15 -6.85 11.11
C VAL A 17 4.53 -7.41 9.84
N LEU A 18 5.33 -7.45 8.77
CA LEU A 18 4.96 -8.07 7.50
C LEU A 18 5.46 -9.53 7.52
N GLU A 19 4.56 -10.51 7.46
CA GLU A 19 4.91 -11.95 7.44
C GLU A 19 5.64 -12.39 6.17
N ARG A 20 5.67 -11.55 5.14
CA ARG A 20 6.28 -11.79 3.83
C ARG A 20 7.33 -10.71 3.57
N SER A 21 8.50 -10.88 4.17
CA SER A 21 9.67 -10.01 3.97
C SER A 21 10.28 -10.15 2.57
N ASP A 22 9.90 -11.19 1.80
CA ASP A 22 10.44 -11.49 0.48
C ASP A 22 10.35 -10.31 -0.51
N PHE A 23 9.29 -9.50 -0.43
CA PHE A 23 9.20 -8.28 -1.23
C PHE A 23 10.09 -7.15 -0.69
N LEU A 24 10.19 -6.98 0.63
CA LEU A 24 11.06 -5.97 1.22
C LEU A 24 12.55 -6.27 0.96
N GLU A 25 12.94 -7.54 1.00
CA GLU A 25 14.29 -7.99 0.67
C GLU A 25 14.59 -7.75 -0.81
N ARG A 26 13.65 -8.07 -1.70
CA ARG A 26 13.79 -7.83 -3.15
C ARG A 26 13.85 -6.36 -3.52
N ASP A 27 13.15 -5.52 -2.75
CA ASP A 27 13.13 -4.07 -2.93
C ASP A 27 14.29 -3.39 -2.16
N GLU A 28 15.25 -4.16 -1.62
CA GLU A 28 16.44 -3.70 -0.90
C GLU A 28 16.10 -2.79 0.31
N VAL A 29 14.92 -2.97 0.88
CA VAL A 29 14.45 -2.23 2.07
C VAL A 29 15.08 -2.77 3.35
N LEU A 30 15.47 -4.05 3.36
CA LEU A 30 16.11 -4.71 4.49
C LEU A 30 17.61 -4.84 4.25
N ASP A 31 18.39 -4.75 5.32
CA ASP A 31 19.82 -5.03 5.32
C ASP A 31 20.12 -6.53 5.30
N GLU A 32 21.41 -6.88 5.36
CA GLU A 32 21.89 -8.28 5.36
C GLU A 32 21.42 -9.11 6.57
N ASN A 33 20.96 -8.46 7.64
CA ASN A 33 20.42 -9.11 8.83
C ASN A 33 18.89 -9.23 8.78
N GLY A 34 18.24 -8.68 7.74
CA GLY A 34 16.79 -8.62 7.61
C GLY A 34 16.14 -7.48 8.40
N ASP A 35 16.94 -6.51 8.85
CA ASP A 35 16.47 -5.34 9.59
C ASP A 35 16.32 -4.13 8.65
N VAL A 36 15.43 -3.20 8.98
CA VAL A 36 15.32 -1.94 8.24
C VAL A 36 16.51 -1.05 8.62
N PRO A 37 17.33 -0.58 7.66
CA PRO A 37 18.51 0.22 7.98
C PRO A 37 18.17 1.49 8.76
N ASP A 38 19.05 1.86 9.69
CA ASP A 38 18.96 3.11 10.42
C ASP A 38 18.89 4.32 9.47
N GLY A 39 17.92 5.21 9.69
CA GLY A 39 17.68 6.38 8.84
C GLY A 39 16.69 6.15 7.70
N THR A 40 16.23 4.91 7.47
CA THR A 40 15.14 4.64 6.54
C THR A 40 13.86 5.34 7.01
N THR A 41 13.37 6.28 6.22
CA THR A 41 12.15 7.03 6.54
C THR A 41 10.96 6.42 5.81
N ALA A 42 9.92 6.02 6.54
CA ALA A 42 8.66 5.61 5.96
C ALA A 42 7.65 6.76 6.01
N PHE A 43 6.94 6.97 4.90
CA PHE A 43 5.86 7.94 4.78
C PHE A 43 4.53 7.24 5.04
N THR A 44 3.75 7.79 5.97
CA THR A 44 2.44 7.26 6.31
C THR A 44 1.35 8.25 5.95
N GLU A 45 0.28 7.77 5.32
CA GLU A 45 -0.87 8.57 4.93
C GLU A 45 -2.15 7.87 5.38
N ARG A 46 -3.08 8.62 5.98
CA ARG A 46 -4.40 8.08 6.34
C ARG A 46 -5.36 8.25 5.17
N LEU A 47 -5.84 7.14 4.64
CA LEU A 47 -6.80 7.12 3.52
C LEU A 47 -8.27 7.11 3.98
N GLY A 48 -8.52 6.80 5.25
CA GLY A 48 -9.87 6.72 5.80
C GLY A 48 -9.90 6.26 7.25
N GLU A 49 -11.08 5.91 7.76
CA GLU A 49 -11.18 5.26 9.06
C GLU A 49 -10.41 3.95 9.07
N ARG A 50 -9.46 3.83 10.02
CA ARG A 50 -8.62 2.65 10.23
C ARG A 50 -7.87 2.16 8.99
N THR A 51 -7.69 3.03 8.00
CA THR A 51 -7.06 2.70 6.71
C THR A 51 -5.86 3.61 6.50
N TYR A 52 -4.70 3.00 6.33
CA TYR A 52 -3.42 3.69 6.25
C TYR A 52 -2.58 3.12 5.11
N LEU A 53 -1.91 4.02 4.40
CA LEU A 53 -0.89 3.70 3.41
C LEU A 53 0.48 3.94 4.01
N VAL A 54 1.41 3.02 3.76
CA VAL A 54 2.82 3.15 4.11
C VAL A 54 3.63 3.06 2.83
N ARG A 55 4.52 4.03 2.60
CA ARG A 55 5.43 4.10 1.46
C ARG A 55 6.86 4.30 1.96
N ILE A 56 7.81 3.62 1.34
CA ILE A 56 9.24 3.76 1.62
C ILE A 56 9.84 4.37 0.35
N PRO A 57 10.52 5.54 0.43
CA PRO A 57 11.12 6.16 -0.72
C PRO A 57 12.31 5.35 -1.23
N GLU A 58 12.47 5.33 -2.54
CA GLU A 58 13.69 4.89 -3.20
C GLU A 58 14.42 6.14 -3.71
N ASN A 59 15.69 6.33 -3.33
CA ASN A 59 16.49 7.50 -3.73
C ASN A 59 15.84 8.86 -3.43
N GLY A 60 15.09 8.94 -2.32
CA GLY A 60 14.39 10.15 -1.89
C GLY A 60 13.09 10.45 -2.66
N HIS A 61 12.70 9.59 -3.59
CA HIS A 61 11.44 9.70 -4.31
C HIS A 61 10.36 8.88 -3.63
N VAL A 62 9.29 9.54 -3.19
CA VAL A 62 8.09 8.88 -2.65
C VAL A 62 7.10 8.69 -3.79
N PRO A 63 6.72 7.45 -4.14
CA PRO A 63 5.80 7.23 -5.24
C PRO A 63 4.41 7.80 -4.92
N GLU A 64 3.85 8.49 -5.91
CA GLU A 64 2.48 8.97 -5.92
C GLU A 64 1.49 7.81 -6.12
N LEU A 65 0.25 7.98 -5.66
CA LEU A 65 -0.74 6.88 -5.71
C LEU A 65 -1.00 6.35 -7.12
N HIS A 66 -0.99 7.22 -8.12
CA HIS A 66 -1.24 6.87 -9.51
C HIS A 66 -0.03 6.15 -10.17
N GLU A 67 1.15 6.27 -9.57
CA GLU A 67 2.37 5.57 -9.99
C GLU A 67 2.37 4.13 -9.49
N CYS A 68 1.70 3.86 -8.36
CA CYS A 68 1.54 2.52 -7.82
C CYS A 68 0.66 1.63 -8.71
N ALA A 69 1.27 0.64 -9.37
CA ALA A 69 0.57 -0.25 -10.31
C ALA A 69 -0.69 -0.96 -9.75
N PRO A 70 -0.72 -1.46 -8.50
CA PRO A 70 -1.93 -2.05 -7.93
C PRO A 70 -3.07 -1.04 -7.78
N ILE A 71 -2.77 0.20 -7.37
CA ILE A 71 -3.76 1.27 -7.23
C ILE A 71 -4.35 1.61 -8.60
N ARG A 72 -3.48 1.81 -9.61
CA ARG A 72 -3.91 2.07 -10.99
C ARG A 72 -4.78 0.95 -11.55
N ARG A 73 -4.45 -0.32 -11.24
CA ARG A 73 -5.25 -1.48 -11.64
C ARG A 73 -6.66 -1.44 -11.02
N VAL A 74 -6.76 -1.25 -9.71
CA VAL A 74 -8.05 -1.18 -8.99
C VAL A 74 -8.89 -0.01 -9.49
N ALA A 75 -8.29 1.17 -9.66
CA ALA A 75 -8.98 2.33 -10.21
C ALA A 75 -9.53 2.06 -11.62
N GLY A 76 -8.75 1.40 -12.48
CA GLY A 76 -9.20 0.98 -13.81
C GLY A 76 -10.36 -0.02 -13.77
N GLN A 77 -10.35 -0.98 -12.85
CA GLN A 77 -11.45 -1.94 -12.68
C GLN A 77 -12.76 -1.24 -12.27
N ILE A 78 -12.68 -0.31 -11.31
CA ILE A 78 -13.86 0.47 -10.87
C ILE A 78 -14.45 1.30 -12.01
N LEU A 79 -13.60 1.95 -12.83
CA LEU A 79 -14.07 2.73 -13.98
C LEU A 79 -14.83 1.86 -15.00
N LEU A 80 -14.29 0.67 -15.32
CA LEU A 80 -14.92 -0.27 -16.25
C LEU A 80 -16.25 -0.82 -15.70
N GLU A 81 -16.30 -1.13 -14.40
CA GLU A 81 -17.53 -1.59 -13.73
C GLU A 81 -18.63 -0.52 -13.74
N ASN A 82 -18.26 0.74 -13.49
CA ASN A 82 -19.19 1.88 -13.52
C ASN A 82 -19.75 2.13 -14.93
N ASP A 83 -18.92 2.02 -15.97
CA ASP A 83 -19.34 2.22 -17.37
C ASP A 83 -20.27 1.08 -17.85
N ALA A 84 -19.97 -0.17 -17.46
CA ALA A 84 -20.83 -1.32 -17.73
C ALA A 84 -22.22 -1.18 -17.08
N THR A 85 -22.29 -0.54 -15.91
CA THR A 85 -23.55 -0.31 -15.19
C THR A 85 -24.34 0.88 -15.76
N ALA A 86 -23.65 1.90 -16.29
CA ALA A 86 -24.28 3.07 -16.92
C ALA A 86 -24.90 2.75 -18.30
N GLY A 87 -24.40 1.75 -19.01
CA GLY A 87 -24.94 1.29 -20.30
C GLY A 87 -26.23 0.46 -20.23
N ALA A 88 -26.66 0.03 -19.03
CA ALA A 88 -27.81 -0.85 -18.80
C ALA A 88 -29.13 -0.09 -18.56
N VAL A 89 -29.35 1.05 -19.23
CA VAL A 89 -30.66 1.71 -19.23
C VAL A 89 -31.59 0.91 -20.16
N PRO A 90 -32.68 0.29 -19.68
CA PRO A 90 -33.63 -0.35 -20.57
C PRO A 90 -34.32 0.75 -21.38
N ARG A 91 -34.16 0.70 -22.71
CA ARG A 91 -35.06 1.44 -23.60
C ARG A 91 -36.44 0.81 -23.43
N ALA A 92 -37.33 1.54 -22.75
CA ALA A 92 -38.74 1.20 -22.71
C ALA A 92 -39.33 1.49 -24.10
N ASP A 93 -39.88 0.44 -24.72
CA ASP A 93 -40.80 0.53 -25.86
C ASP A 93 -42.18 1.04 -25.42
#